data_AF-M1BY47-F1
#
_entry.id   AF-M1BY47-F1
#
_cell.length_a   1.000
_cell.length_b   1.000
_cell.length_c   1.000
_cell.angle_alpha   90.00
_cell.angle_beta   90.00
_cell.angle_gamma   90.00
#
_symmetry.space_group_name_H-M   'P 1'
#
loop_
_entity.id
_entity.type
_entity.pdbx_description
1 polymer ?
#
loop_
_entity_poly.entity_id
_entity_poly.type
_entity_poly.pdbx_seq_one_letter_code
_entity_poly.pdbx_strand_id
1 'polypeptide(L)' 'MEDENKELYLFVNSPGGWVIPGIAIYDTMQFVRPDIHTICIGLAASMGSFILAGGQLTKRIAFPHAWRQ' A
#
# COMPACT_ATOMS: atom_id res chain seq x y z
N MET A 1 -10.04 9.75 19.95
CA MET A 1 -8.82 9.23 19.29
C MET A 1 -9.23 7.90 18.69
N GLU A 2 -9.04 7.72 17.39
CA GLU A 2 -9.26 6.41 16.77
C GLU A 2 -8.32 5.39 17.40
N ASP A 3 -8.77 4.14 17.47
CA ASP A 3 -8.01 3.05 18.06
C ASP A 3 -6.70 2.85 17.27
N GLU A 4 -5.58 3.13 17.93
CA GLU A 4 -4.23 3.05 17.34
C GLU A 4 -3.83 1.61 16.97
N ASN A 5 -4.57 0.60 17.46
CA ASN A 5 -4.38 -0.81 17.10
C ASN A 5 -5.32 -1.29 15.99
N LYS A 6 -6.21 -0.42 15.48
CA LYS A 6 -7.13 -0.82 14.44
C LYS A 6 -6.39 -1.01 13.11
N GLU A 7 -6.56 -2.17 12.51
CA GLU A 7 -5.98 -2.47 11.20
C GLU A 7 -6.44 -1.47 10.12
N LEU A 8 -5.50 -1.04 9.28
CA LEU A 8 -5.76 -0.12 8.18
C LEU A 8 -5.78 -0.87 6.85
N TYR A 9 -6.68 -0.48 5.95
CA TYR A 9 -6.77 -1.06 4.60
C TYR A 9 -6.46 0.00 3.56
N LEU A 10 -5.41 -0.22 2.79
CA LEU A 10 -4.96 0.64 1.69
C LEU A 10 -5.21 -0.04 0.35
N PHE A 11 -6.21 0.46 -0.38
CA PHE A 11 -6.51 0.01 -1.73
C PHE A 11 -5.62 0.75 -2.74
N VAL A 12 -4.90 -0.01 -3.57
CA VAL A 12 -3.93 0.52 -4.54
C VAL A 12 -4.42 0.23 -5.95
N ASN A 13 -4.69 1.30 -6.70
CA ASN A 13 -4.92 1.28 -8.15
C ASN A 13 -4.18 2.46 -8.79
N SER A 14 -2.92 2.25 -9.14
CA SER A 14 -2.05 3.29 -9.66
C SER A 14 -1.06 2.75 -10.69
N PRO A 15 -0.89 3.42 -11.84
CA PRO A 15 0.20 3.14 -12.78
C PRO A 15 1.57 3.60 -12.26
N GLY A 16 1.62 4.22 -11.08
CA GLY A 16 2.82 4.82 -10.51
C GLY A 16 2.81 6.35 -10.64
N GLY A 17 3.99 6.95 -10.55
CA GLY A 17 4.13 8.40 -10.58
C GLY A 17 5.45 8.86 -9.99
N TRP A 18 5.41 9.97 -9.26
CA TRP A 18 6.59 10.61 -8.71
C TRP A 18 7.17 9.84 -7.53
N VAL A 19 8.50 9.74 -7.51
CA VAL A 19 9.23 8.98 -6.48
C VAL A 19 9.11 9.64 -5.10
N ILE A 20 9.33 10.96 -5.00
CA ILE A 20 9.36 11.66 -3.71
C ILE A 20 8.02 11.57 -2.96
N PRO A 21 6.84 11.83 -3.59
CA PRO A 21 5.56 11.61 -2.94
C PRO A 21 5.32 10.14 -2.58
N GLY A 22 5.75 9.20 -3.42
CA GLY A 22 5.58 7.77 -3.13
C GLY A 22 6.43 7.30 -1.94
N ILE A 23 7.64 7.84 -1.76
CA ILE A 23 8.47 7.62 -0.57
C ILE A 23 7.79 8.25 0.66
N ALA A 24 7.26 9.47 0.56
CA ALA A 24 6.57 10.09 1.68
C ALA A 24 5.35 9.27 2.16
N ILE A 25 4.59 8.68 1.22
CA ILE A 25 3.51 7.74 1.55
C ILE A 25 4.07 6.51 2.25
N TYR A 26 5.13 5.90 1.71
CA TYR A 26 5.77 4.74 2.30
C TYR A 26 6.29 5.00 3.72
N ASP A 27 6.97 6.11 3.95
CA ASP A 27 7.50 6.48 5.26
C ASP A 27 6.37 6.71 6.26
N THR A 28 5.27 7.33 5.81
CA THR A 28 4.06 7.47 6.63
C THR A 28 3.48 6.11 7.00
N MET A 29 3.47 5.16 6.05
CA MET A 29 3.01 3.79 6.30
C MET A 29 3.85 3.08 7.37
N GLN A 30 5.16 3.33 7.43
CA GLN A 30 6.05 2.74 8.45
C GLN A 30 6.00 3.49 9.80
N PHE A 31 5.63 4.77 9.78
CA PHE A 31 5.57 5.61 10.98
C PHE A 31 4.33 5.33 11.84
N VAL A 32 3.19 5.04 11.21
CA VAL A 32 1.95 4.76 11.94
C VAL A 32 2.03 3.42 12.68
N ARG A 33 1.45 3.37 13.90
CA ARG A 33 1.42 2.16 14.73
C ARG A 33 0.62 0.98 14.14
N PRO A 34 -0.57 1.15 13.55
CA PRO A 34 -1.36 0.02 13.09
C PRO A 34 -0.78 -0.63 11.83
N ASP A 35 -0.96 -1.96 11.74
CA ASP A 35 -0.65 -2.72 10.54
C ASP A 35 -1.48 -2.23 9.34
N ILE A 36 -0.80 -1.99 8.22
CA ILE A 36 -1.46 -1.61 6.96
C ILE A 36 -1.56 -2.82 6.04
N HIS A 37 -2.79 -3.22 5.76
CA HIS A 37 -3.15 -4.19 4.72
C HIS A 37 -3.17 -3.48 3.38
N THR A 38 -2.42 -3.99 2.40
CA THR A 38 -2.42 -3.42 1.06
C THR A 38 -3.15 -4.33 0.10
N ILE A 39 -4.07 -3.74 -0.67
CA ILE A 39 -4.99 -4.47 -1.56
C ILE A 39 -4.87 -3.88 -2.96
N CYS A 40 -4.26 -4.62 -3.87
CA CYS A 40 -4.20 -4.20 -5.27
C CYS A 40 -5.53 -4.45 -5.97
N ILE A 41 -6.13 -3.39 -6.49
CA ILE A 41 -7.31 -3.43 -7.37
C ILE A 41 -6.93 -2.85 -8.73
N GLY A 42 -7.14 -3.59 -9.81
CA GLY A 42 -6.82 -3.13 -11.16
C GLY A 42 -5.32 -3.16 -11.48
N LEU A 43 -4.58 -2.10 -11.15
CA LEU A 43 -3.18 -1.93 -11.52
C LEU A 43 -2.35 -1.41 -10.35
N ALA A 44 -1.20 -2.02 -10.08
CA ALA A 44 -0.15 -1.43 -9.24
C ALA A 44 1.19 -1.57 -9.98
N ALA A 45 1.69 -0.46 -10.52
CA ALA A 45 2.95 -0.40 -11.26
C ALA A 45 3.88 0.70 -10.70
N SER A 46 5.20 0.51 -10.84
CA SER A 46 6.22 1.45 -10.38
C SER A 46 6.04 1.86 -8.90
N MET A 47 5.90 3.14 -8.57
CA MET A 47 5.65 3.57 -7.18
C MET A 47 4.35 3.00 -6.61
N GLY A 48 3.38 2.62 -7.45
CA GLY A 48 2.19 1.88 -7.01
C GLY A 48 2.53 0.47 -6.51
N SER A 49 3.40 -0.27 -7.22
CA SER A 49 3.85 -1.59 -6.75
C SER A 49 4.79 -1.49 -5.54
N PHE A 50 5.58 -0.41 -5.44
CA PHE A 50 6.38 -0.11 -4.24
C PHE A 50 5.51 0.11 -3.00
N ILE A 51 4.48 0.95 -3.08
CA ILE A 51 3.55 1.20 -1.97
C ILE A 51 2.78 -0.09 -1.62
N LEU A 52 2.30 -0.84 -2.63
CA LEU A 52 1.66 -2.14 -2.40
C LEU A 52 2.57 -3.10 -1.62
N ALA A 53 3.86 -3.14 -1.96
CA ALA A 53 4.84 -3.98 -1.28
C ALA A 53 5.17 -3.52 0.15
N GLY A 54 5.00 -2.24 0.46
CA GLY A 54 5.26 -1.62 1.76
C GLY A 54 4.22 -1.90 2.85
N GLY A 55 3.11 -2.56 2.52
CA GLY A 55 2.17 -3.07 3.51
C GLY A 55 2.77 -4.16 4.41
N GLN A 56 2.06 -4.48 5.50
CA GLN A 56 2.53 -5.45 6.48
C GLN A 56 2.75 -6.84 5.85
N LEU A 57 3.85 -7.49 6.22
CA LEU A 57 4.19 -8.83 5.72
C LEU A 57 3.03 -9.79 6.03
N THR A 58 2.63 -10.63 5.07
CA THR A 58 1.43 -11.50 5.07
C THR A 58 0.07 -10.83 4.80
N LYS A 59 -0.02 -9.50 4.86
CA LYS A 59 -1.26 -8.72 4.68
C LYS A 59 -1.30 -7.94 3.35
N ARG A 60 -0.58 -8.43 2.35
CA ARG A 60 -0.49 -7.84 1.01
C ARG A 60 -1.18 -8.75 0.02
N ILE A 61 -2.30 -8.31 -0.52
CA ILE A 61 -3.13 -9.11 -1.42
C ILE A 61 -3.39 -8.36 -2.72
N ALA A 62 -3.69 -9.13 -3.77
CA ALA A 62 -4.10 -8.60 -5.06
C ALA A 62 -5.29 -9.42 -5.54
N PHE A 63 -6.26 -8.75 -6.17
CA PHE A 63 -7.35 -9.47 -6.81
C PHE A 63 -6.82 -10.32 -7.98
N PRO A 64 -7.47 -11.44 -8.34
CA PRO A 64 -6.98 -12.38 -9.35
C PRO A 64 -6.67 -11.78 -10.72
N HIS A 65 -7.35 -10.68 -11.08
CA HIS A 65 -7.17 -9.97 -12.35
C HIS A 65 -6.39 -8.67 -12.21
N ALA A 66 -5.88 -8.36 -11.02
CA ALA A 66 -5.10 -7.16 -10.81
C ALA A 66 -3.67 -7.36 -11.34
N TRP A 67 -3.19 -6.42 -12.15
CA TRP A 67 -1.85 -6.45 -12.69
C TRP A 67 -0.89 -5.79 -11.71
N ARG A 68 0.08 -6.59 -11.22
CA ARG A 68 1.17 -6.14 -10.36
C ARG A 68 2.49 -6.41 -11.07
N GLN A 69 3.11 -5.38 -11.62
CA GLN A 69 4.46 -5.46 -12.20
C GLN A 69 5.44 -4.56 -11.44
#